data_AF-A0A7S0DN39-F1
#
_entry.id   AF-A0A7S0DN39-F1
#
_cell.length_a   1.000
_cell.length_b   1.000
_cell.length_c   1.000
_cell.angle_alpha   90.00
_cell.angle_beta   90.00
_cell.angle_gamma   90.00
#
_symmetry.space_group_name_H-M   'P 1'
#
loop_
_entity.id
_entity.type
_entity.pdbx_description
1 polymer ?
#
loop_
_entity_poly.entity_id
_entity_poly.type
_entity_poly.pdbx_seq_one_letter_code
_entity_poly.pdbx_strand_id
1 'polypeptide(L)'
;QKAIIDAVTGPEGFSLIQGPPGSGKTRTLVRLVNAFLLTNSKSGHRARVLVCAPSNGAIDEIVERLVREGFVDCNGSPIQNPKDWILRLGMPSRPNNRELMSVCIDSRIQDMYTTSDQCNKTPEVEKLKKAKRSAVQKLTKISAEISRIQASGSSAGGNLDGLNDELIRITKTIQEMRKRLVALKGKGGSNRRKRFSRKHLQMLRQELVNQASIVCATLSGSGMEVLR
;
A
#
# COMPACT_ATOMS: atom_id res chain seq x y z
N GLN A 1 28.15 -16.30 6.70
CA GLN A 1 27.18 -17.02 7.55
C GLN A 1 27.64 -17.07 9.01
N LYS A 2 28.93 -17.31 9.30
CA LYS A 2 29.49 -17.30 10.67
C LYS A 2 29.02 -16.13 11.55
N ALA A 3 29.18 -14.89 11.07
CA ALA A 3 28.74 -13.68 11.80
C ALA A 3 27.24 -13.64 12.17
N ILE A 4 26.37 -14.32 11.43
CA ILE A 4 24.94 -14.39 11.74
C ILE A 4 24.70 -15.37 12.89
N ILE A 5 25.35 -16.54 12.83
CA ILE A 5 25.24 -17.57 13.87
C ILE A 5 25.73 -16.98 15.19
N ASP A 6 26.94 -16.42 15.19
CA ASP A 6 27.54 -15.81 16.38
C ASP A 6 26.66 -14.71 16.99
N ALA A 7 26.01 -13.89 16.15
CA ALA A 7 25.12 -12.82 16.61
C ALA A 7 23.77 -13.33 17.17
N VAL A 8 23.30 -14.51 16.76
CA VAL A 8 22.00 -15.07 17.18
C VAL A 8 22.13 -16.02 18.36
N THR A 9 23.22 -16.80 18.40
CA THR A 9 23.46 -17.81 19.45
C THR A 9 24.44 -17.32 20.51
N GLY A 10 25.05 -16.17 20.31
CA GLY A 10 25.96 -15.55 21.27
C GLY A 10 25.26 -15.13 22.57
N PRO A 11 26.05 -14.74 23.58
CA PRO A 11 25.49 -14.22 24.83
C PRO A 11 24.66 -12.95 24.60
N GLU A 12 23.72 -12.69 25.49
CA GLU A 12 22.95 -11.44 25.48
C GLU A 12 23.89 -10.24 25.56
N GLY A 13 23.64 -9.22 24.74
CA GLY A 13 24.48 -8.03 24.67
C GLY A 13 24.57 -7.46 23.26
N PHE A 14 25.70 -6.82 22.96
CA PHE A 14 25.94 -6.16 21.69
C PHE A 14 26.80 -7.02 20.77
N SER A 15 26.34 -7.18 19.53
CA SER A 15 27.13 -7.77 18.45
C SER A 15 27.34 -6.73 17.34
N LEU A 16 28.59 -6.57 16.88
CA LEU A 16 28.93 -5.66 15.80
C LEU A 16 29.29 -6.45 14.54
N ILE A 17 28.53 -6.27 13.47
CA ILE A 17 28.83 -6.84 12.16
C ILE A 17 29.35 -5.72 11.26
N GLN A 18 30.66 -5.74 11.00
CA GLN A 18 31.32 -4.78 10.11
C GLN A 18 31.57 -5.40 8.73
N GLY A 19 31.39 -4.61 7.68
CA GLY A 19 31.70 -5.03 6.31
C GLY A 19 32.03 -3.84 5.40
N PRO A 20 33.06 -3.94 4.53
CA PRO A 20 33.39 -2.91 3.53
C PRO A 20 32.21 -2.55 2.61
N PRO A 21 32.28 -1.46 1.82
CA PRO A 21 31.30 -1.19 0.77
C PRO A 21 31.10 -2.41 -0.15
N GLY A 22 29.86 -2.71 -0.54
CA GLY A 22 29.55 -3.87 -1.39
C GLY A 22 29.52 -5.25 -0.70
N SER A 23 29.93 -5.39 0.56
CA SER A 23 29.98 -6.67 1.31
C SER A 23 28.63 -7.31 1.66
N GLY A 24 27.50 -6.80 1.12
CA GLY A 24 26.19 -7.41 1.34
C GLY A 24 25.63 -7.25 2.77
N LYS A 25 25.98 -6.17 3.49
CA LYS A 25 25.47 -5.86 4.84
C LYS A 25 23.95 -6.00 4.95
N THR A 26 23.19 -5.36 4.05
CA THR A 26 21.72 -5.44 4.07
C THR A 26 21.21 -6.86 3.81
N ARG A 27 21.88 -7.63 2.94
CA ARG A 27 21.55 -9.04 2.71
C ARG A 27 21.86 -9.91 3.94
N THR A 28 22.91 -9.57 4.66
CA THR A 28 23.26 -10.19 5.94
C THR A 28 22.21 -9.87 6.99
N LEU A 29 21.70 -8.63 7.04
CA LEU A 29 20.61 -8.23 7.93
C LEU A 29 19.33 -9.03 7.68
N VAL A 30 18.88 -9.19 6.43
CA VAL A 30 17.69 -10.00 6.12
C VAL A 30 17.84 -11.43 6.66
N ARG A 31 18.99 -12.05 6.43
CA ARG A 31 19.29 -13.40 6.93
C ARG A 31 19.40 -13.46 8.44
N LEU A 32 19.94 -12.41 9.08
CA LEU A 32 20.02 -12.29 10.53
C LEU A 32 18.62 -12.25 11.15
N VAL A 33 17.72 -11.42 10.60
CA VAL A 33 16.32 -11.34 11.04
C VAL A 33 15.65 -12.71 10.91
N ASN A 34 15.80 -13.39 9.77
CA ASN A 34 15.23 -14.71 9.58
C ASN A 34 15.76 -15.75 10.58
N ALA A 35 17.09 -15.80 10.78
CA ALA A 35 17.73 -16.70 11.72
C ALA A 35 17.27 -16.43 13.16
N PHE A 36 17.15 -15.17 13.55
CA PHE A 36 16.63 -14.76 14.86
C PHE A 36 15.19 -15.21 15.06
N LEU A 37 14.31 -15.00 14.07
CA LEU A 37 12.91 -15.41 14.13
C LEU A 37 12.76 -16.94 14.28
N LEU A 38 13.58 -17.71 13.57
CA LEU A 38 13.56 -19.18 13.64
C LEU A 38 14.04 -19.72 14.99
N THR A 39 15.09 -19.13 15.54
CA THR A 39 15.73 -19.60 16.79
C THR A 39 14.98 -19.18 18.04
N ASN A 40 14.34 -17.99 18.02
CA ASN A 40 13.73 -17.40 19.21
C ASN A 40 12.21 -17.55 19.26
N SER A 41 11.57 -18.11 18.22
CA SER A 41 10.14 -18.41 18.28
C SER A 41 9.91 -19.63 19.17
N LYS A 42 9.12 -19.48 20.24
CA LYS A 42 8.77 -20.54 21.19
C LYS A 42 7.34 -21.03 20.92
N SER A 43 6.98 -22.20 21.45
CA SER A 43 5.65 -22.78 21.24
C SER A 43 4.55 -21.77 21.63
N GLY A 44 3.75 -21.35 20.63
CA GLY A 44 2.69 -20.35 20.78
C GLY A 44 3.11 -18.87 20.71
N HIS A 45 4.40 -18.54 20.66
CA HIS A 45 4.88 -17.15 20.63
C HIS A 45 5.92 -16.93 19.54
N ARG A 46 5.58 -16.10 18.56
CA ARG A 46 6.54 -15.62 17.55
C ARG A 46 7.52 -14.63 18.17
N ALA A 47 8.80 -14.80 17.85
CA ALA A 47 9.81 -13.80 18.15
C ALA A 47 9.50 -12.48 17.44
N ARG A 48 9.88 -11.37 18.07
CA ARG A 48 9.67 -10.02 17.53
C ARG A 48 10.99 -9.29 17.40
N VAL A 49 11.17 -8.54 16.31
CA VAL A 49 12.40 -7.83 15.96
C VAL A 49 12.09 -6.38 15.62
N LEU A 50 12.82 -5.46 16.26
CA LEU A 50 12.83 -4.05 15.88
C LEU A 50 14.05 -3.78 15.00
N VAL A 51 13.81 -3.33 13.77
CA VAL A 51 14.85 -2.93 12.82
C VAL A 51 14.87 -1.41 12.74
N CYS A 52 16.04 -0.83 13.03
CA CYS A 52 16.23 0.62 12.99
C CYS A 52 17.29 1.04 11.96
N ALA A 53 17.08 2.22 11.36
CA ALA A 53 18.08 2.87 10.52
C ALA A 53 18.10 4.39 10.77
N PRO A 54 19.18 5.10 10.40
CA PRO A 54 19.32 6.53 10.69
C PRO A 54 18.43 7.43 9.83
N SER A 55 17.97 6.99 8.65
CA SER A 55 17.13 7.79 7.74
C SER A 55 15.99 6.98 7.15
N ASN A 56 14.93 7.66 6.70
CA ASN A 56 13.79 7.03 6.02
C ASN A 56 14.23 6.26 4.76
N GLY A 57 15.09 6.83 3.93
CA GLY A 57 15.60 6.14 2.74
C GLY A 57 16.39 4.87 3.07
N ALA A 58 17.16 4.86 4.17
CA ALA A 58 17.92 3.67 4.57
C ALA A 58 17.02 2.54 5.07
N ILE A 59 15.99 2.86 5.88
CA ILE A 59 15.05 1.85 6.36
C ILE A 59 14.11 1.37 5.23
N ASP A 60 13.71 2.25 4.31
CA ASP A 60 12.89 1.87 3.16
C ASP A 60 13.62 0.86 2.25
N GLU A 61 14.92 1.07 1.98
CA GLU A 61 15.77 0.10 1.27
C GLU A 61 15.84 -1.25 2.00
N ILE A 62 15.94 -1.25 3.34
CA ILE A 62 15.92 -2.49 4.15
C ILE A 62 14.56 -3.19 4.03
N VAL A 63 13.47 -2.44 4.16
CA VAL A 63 12.09 -2.97 4.10
C VAL A 63 11.79 -3.56 2.73
N GLU A 64 12.16 -2.88 1.65
CA GLU A 64 12.03 -3.38 0.29
C GLU A 64 12.76 -4.73 0.13
N ARG A 65 13.96 -4.88 0.71
CA ARG A 65 14.68 -6.17 0.69
C ARG A 65 14.00 -7.25 1.53
N LEU A 66 13.52 -6.92 2.73
CA LEU A 66 12.79 -7.88 3.57
C LEU A 66 11.53 -8.39 2.85
N VAL A 67 10.77 -7.50 2.20
CA VAL A 67 9.57 -7.86 1.44
C VAL A 67 9.90 -8.73 0.23
N ARG A 68 10.97 -8.39 -0.51
CA ARG A 68 11.35 -9.08 -1.75
C ARG A 68 12.03 -10.43 -1.51
N GLU A 69 12.95 -10.50 -0.54
CA GLU A 69 13.69 -11.73 -0.23
C GLU A 69 12.85 -12.70 0.62
N GLY A 70 11.93 -12.18 1.43
CA GLY A 70 11.06 -12.98 2.28
C GLY A 70 11.81 -13.72 3.39
N PHE A 71 11.11 -14.70 3.97
CA PHE A 71 11.58 -15.50 5.10
C PHE A 71 11.33 -16.97 4.83
N VAL A 72 12.05 -17.84 5.52
CA VAL A 72 11.82 -19.30 5.46
C VAL A 72 11.49 -19.85 6.84
N ASP A 73 10.74 -20.93 6.89
CA ASP A 73 10.42 -21.65 8.12
C ASP A 73 11.57 -22.61 8.55
N CYS A 74 11.34 -23.37 9.62
CA CYS A 74 12.31 -24.34 10.14
C CYS A 74 12.61 -25.50 9.17
N ASN A 75 11.72 -25.76 8.22
CA ASN A 75 11.89 -26.76 7.17
C ASN A 75 12.57 -26.17 5.93
N GLY A 76 12.95 -24.89 5.95
CA GLY A 76 13.52 -24.18 4.82
C GLY A 76 12.49 -23.78 3.75
N SER A 77 11.20 -23.94 4.03
CA SER A 77 10.13 -23.56 3.10
C SER A 77 9.84 -22.06 3.19
N PRO A 78 9.63 -21.35 2.07
CA PRO A 78 9.28 -19.93 2.09
C PRO A 78 7.98 -19.69 2.84
N ILE A 79 7.98 -18.69 3.71
CA ILE A 79 6.78 -18.24 4.42
C ILE A 79 5.83 -17.57 3.44
N GLN A 80 4.57 -17.97 3.48
CA GLN A 80 3.51 -17.35 2.69
C GLN A 80 3.27 -15.92 3.20
N ASN A 81 3.15 -14.97 2.27
CA ASN A 81 2.87 -13.56 2.54
C ASN A 81 3.79 -12.92 3.59
N PRO A 82 5.11 -12.80 3.33
CA PRO A 82 6.07 -12.23 4.27
C PRO A 82 5.74 -10.77 4.66
N LYS A 83 4.94 -10.08 3.83
CA LYS A 83 4.44 -8.74 4.11
C LYS A 83 3.68 -8.67 5.42
N ASP A 84 2.87 -9.68 5.76
CA ASP A 84 2.03 -9.64 6.96
C ASP A 84 2.85 -9.55 8.25
N TRP A 85 4.10 -10.01 8.21
CA TRP A 85 5.00 -10.00 9.36
C TRP A 85 5.73 -8.67 9.53
N ILE A 86 5.78 -7.85 8.47
CA ILE A 86 6.57 -6.62 8.40
C ILE A 86 5.65 -5.41 8.60
N LEU A 87 6.06 -4.48 9.45
CA LEU A 87 5.39 -3.19 9.63
C LEU A 87 6.40 -2.04 9.62
N ARG A 88 6.25 -1.09 8.70
CA ARG A 88 7.06 0.13 8.59
C ARG A 88 6.37 1.31 9.27
N LEU A 89 7.06 1.95 10.20
CA LEU A 89 6.57 3.11 10.95
C LEU A 89 7.09 4.45 10.42
N GLY A 90 6.24 5.47 10.32
CA GLY A 90 6.62 6.79 9.84
C GLY A 90 6.56 6.93 8.32
N MET A 91 6.87 8.12 7.83
CA MET A 91 6.63 8.46 6.42
C MET A 91 7.71 7.85 5.51
N PRO A 92 7.31 7.08 4.48
CA PRO A 92 8.25 6.55 3.49
C PRO A 92 8.81 7.68 2.62
N SER A 93 10.09 7.59 2.27
CA SER A 93 10.75 8.49 1.33
C SER A 93 10.29 8.28 -0.12
N ARG A 94 9.71 7.12 -0.44
CA ARG A 94 9.27 6.74 -1.78
C ARG A 94 7.78 6.33 -1.80
N PRO A 95 6.84 7.29 -1.71
CA PRO A 95 5.41 6.99 -1.59
C PRO A 95 4.80 6.30 -2.82
N ASN A 96 5.46 6.36 -3.97
CA ASN A 96 5.02 5.67 -5.19
C ASN A 96 5.38 4.18 -5.22
N ASN A 97 6.22 3.69 -4.29
CA ASN A 97 6.60 2.29 -4.22
C ASN A 97 5.48 1.47 -3.56
N ARG A 98 4.75 0.69 -4.37
CA ARG A 98 3.60 -0.12 -3.90
C ARG A 98 4.01 -1.22 -2.92
N GLU A 99 5.20 -1.81 -3.06
CA GLU A 99 5.67 -2.86 -2.16
C GLU A 99 5.95 -2.30 -0.77
N LEU A 100 6.66 -1.18 -0.71
CA LEU A 100 6.90 -0.45 0.53
C LEU A 100 5.58 0.01 1.17
N MET A 101 4.69 0.61 0.38
CA MET A 101 3.40 1.10 0.88
C MET A 101 2.53 -0.03 1.45
N SER A 102 2.64 -1.27 0.94
CA SER A 102 1.86 -2.41 1.46
C SER A 102 2.23 -2.86 2.89
N VAL A 103 3.37 -2.39 3.41
CA VAL A 103 3.84 -2.68 4.77
C VAL A 103 3.89 -1.43 5.67
N CYS A 104 3.60 -0.24 5.14
CA CYS A 104 3.52 0.99 5.93
C CYS A 104 2.28 1.02 6.82
N ILE A 105 2.44 1.44 8.07
CA ILE A 105 1.36 1.48 9.06
C ILE A 105 0.17 2.33 8.62
N ASP A 106 0.41 3.55 8.13
CA ASP A 106 -0.68 4.45 7.74
C ASP A 106 -1.43 3.93 6.51
N SER A 107 -0.73 3.29 5.56
CA SER A 107 -1.36 2.62 4.41
C SER A 107 -2.25 1.47 4.85
N ARG A 108 -1.81 0.63 5.79
CA ARG A 108 -2.62 -0.48 6.31
C ARG A 108 -3.86 0.01 7.05
N ILE A 109 -3.72 1.05 7.85
CA ILE A 109 -4.85 1.69 8.52
C ILE A 109 -5.82 2.25 7.48
N GLN A 110 -5.31 2.87 6.40
CA GLN A 110 -6.13 3.35 5.30
C GLN A 110 -6.86 2.21 4.56
N ASP A 111 -6.20 1.08 4.34
CA ASP A 111 -6.83 -0.10 3.74
C ASP A 111 -7.91 -0.70 4.65
N MET A 112 -7.71 -0.69 5.97
CA MET A 112 -8.74 -1.05 6.95
C MET A 112 -9.94 -0.11 6.88
N TYR A 113 -9.72 1.22 6.73
CA TYR A 113 -10.82 2.16 6.48
C TYR A 113 -11.56 1.87 5.19
N THR A 114 -10.82 1.58 4.12
CA THR A 114 -11.40 1.35 2.80
C THR A 114 -12.18 0.03 2.75
N THR A 115 -11.70 -0.99 3.46
CA THR A 115 -12.37 -2.30 3.59
C THR A 115 -13.62 -2.19 4.46
N SER A 116 -13.57 -1.40 5.53
CA SER A 116 -14.76 -1.02 6.32
C SER A 116 -15.78 -0.24 5.48
N ASP A 117 -15.33 0.54 4.49
CA ASP A 117 -16.19 1.24 3.55
C ASP A 117 -16.72 0.35 2.41
N GLN A 118 -16.11 -0.82 2.16
CA GLN A 118 -16.60 -1.77 1.14
C GLN A 118 -17.91 -2.45 1.54
N CYS A 119 -18.34 -2.39 2.81
CA CYS A 119 -19.71 -2.73 3.19
C CYS A 119 -20.75 -1.73 2.64
N ASN A 120 -20.32 -0.59 2.07
CA ASN A 120 -21.17 0.37 1.35
C ASN A 120 -21.07 0.23 -0.19
N LYS A 121 -20.69 -0.93 -0.73
CA LYS A 121 -20.93 -1.24 -2.16
C LYS A 121 -22.42 -1.40 -2.40
N THR A 122 -23.17 -0.30 -2.45
CA THR A 122 -24.54 -0.36 -2.94
C THR A 122 -24.51 -0.78 -4.42
N PRO A 123 -25.38 -1.72 -4.85
CA PRO A 123 -25.44 -2.15 -6.25
C PRO A 123 -25.67 -0.98 -7.21
N GLU A 124 -26.25 0.11 -6.72
CA GLU A 124 -26.45 1.37 -7.44
C GLU A 124 -25.13 2.07 -7.83
N VAL A 125 -24.13 2.12 -6.94
CA VAL A 125 -22.82 2.74 -7.24
C VAL A 125 -22.05 1.94 -8.28
N GLU A 126 -22.15 0.61 -8.26
CA GLU A 126 -21.55 -0.25 -9.27
C GLU A 126 -22.23 -0.10 -10.63
N LYS A 127 -23.56 -0.09 -10.66
CA LYS A 127 -24.35 0.20 -11.87
C LYS A 127 -23.96 1.55 -12.49
N LEU A 128 -23.84 2.61 -11.69
CA LEU A 128 -23.42 3.95 -12.12
C LEU A 128 -21.99 3.98 -12.67
N LYS A 129 -21.04 3.27 -12.04
CA LYS A 129 -19.66 3.15 -12.55
C LYS A 129 -19.60 2.41 -13.89
N LYS A 130 -20.36 1.33 -14.03
CA LYS A 130 -20.45 0.55 -15.28
C LYS A 130 -21.07 1.38 -16.41
N ALA A 131 -22.18 2.09 -16.12
CA ALA A 131 -22.85 2.98 -17.07
C ALA A 131 -21.93 4.13 -17.51
N LYS A 132 -21.20 4.77 -16.58
CA LYS A 132 -20.22 5.81 -16.89
C LYS A 132 -19.10 5.30 -17.82
N ARG A 133 -18.56 4.09 -17.57
CA ARG A 133 -17.53 3.49 -18.43
C ARG A 133 -18.05 3.28 -19.86
N SER A 134 -19.28 2.78 -20.00
CA SER A 134 -19.93 2.61 -21.31
C SER A 134 -20.12 3.94 -22.03
N ALA A 135 -20.57 4.99 -21.34
CA ALA A 135 -20.73 6.32 -21.93
C ALA A 135 -19.40 6.94 -22.39
N VAL A 136 -18.32 6.78 -21.61
CA VAL A 136 -16.97 7.23 -22.01
C VAL A 136 -16.49 6.48 -23.25
N GLN A 137 -16.72 5.17 -23.34
CA GLN A 137 -16.38 4.39 -24.54
C GLN A 137 -17.15 4.84 -25.78
N LYS A 138 -18.42 5.24 -25.65
CA LYS A 138 -19.19 5.82 -26.75
C LYS A 138 -18.61 7.17 -27.18
N LEU A 139 -18.26 8.03 -26.21
CA LEU A 139 -17.66 9.33 -26.48
C LEU A 139 -16.33 9.21 -27.24
N THR A 140 -15.47 8.26 -26.85
CA THR A 140 -14.19 8.02 -27.56
C THR A 140 -14.41 7.54 -28.99
N LYS A 141 -15.45 6.75 -29.25
CA LYS A 141 -15.80 6.28 -30.60
C LYS A 141 -16.30 7.42 -31.48
N ILE A 142 -17.24 8.22 -30.99
CA ILE A 142 -17.80 9.37 -31.72
C ILE A 142 -16.71 10.42 -31.98
N SER A 143 -15.87 10.72 -30.99
CA SER A 143 -14.76 11.66 -31.16
C SER A 143 -13.77 11.18 -32.22
N ALA A 144 -13.48 9.88 -32.29
CA ALA A 144 -12.60 9.32 -33.32
C ALA A 144 -13.25 9.39 -34.71
N GLU A 145 -14.57 9.20 -34.80
CA GLU A 145 -15.31 9.29 -36.06
C GLU A 145 -15.35 10.73 -36.61
N ILE A 146 -15.59 11.71 -35.74
CA ILE A 146 -15.54 13.13 -36.11
C ILE A 146 -14.15 13.50 -36.65
N SER A 147 -13.07 13.04 -36.00
CA SER A 147 -11.71 13.29 -36.50
C SER A 147 -11.43 12.65 -37.86
N ARG A 148 -12.02 11.49 -38.17
CA ARG A 148 -11.89 10.87 -39.50
C ARG A 148 -12.61 11.67 -40.58
N ILE A 149 -13.84 12.12 -40.32
CA ILE A 149 -14.64 12.87 -41.29
C ILE A 149 -14.02 14.27 -41.54
N GLN A 150 -13.46 14.89 -40.49
CA GLN A 150 -12.72 16.14 -40.63
C GLN A 150 -11.44 15.98 -41.46
N ALA A 151 -10.74 14.84 -41.33
CA ALA A 151 -9.56 14.54 -42.13
C ALA A 151 -9.87 14.19 -43.60
N SER A 152 -11.07 13.66 -43.89
CA SER A 152 -11.49 13.27 -45.25
C SER A 152 -12.11 14.41 -46.08
N GLY A 153 -12.14 15.65 -45.55
CA GLY A 153 -12.48 16.87 -46.32
C GLY A 153 -13.87 16.89 -46.96
N SER A 154 -14.82 16.09 -46.47
CA SER A 154 -16.12 15.90 -47.11
C SER A 154 -17.14 16.94 -46.63
N SER A 155 -17.77 17.66 -47.58
CA SER A 155 -18.80 18.71 -47.35
C SER A 155 -20.15 18.17 -46.87
N ALA A 156 -20.16 17.34 -45.82
CA ALA A 156 -21.34 16.74 -45.22
C ALA A 156 -21.69 17.42 -43.88
N GLY A 157 -21.95 18.74 -43.92
CA GLY A 157 -22.23 19.55 -42.72
C GLY A 157 -23.35 18.97 -41.83
N GLY A 158 -24.43 18.45 -42.42
CA GLY A 158 -25.55 17.89 -41.66
C GLY A 158 -25.25 16.63 -40.85
N ASN A 159 -24.29 15.80 -41.26
CA ASN A 159 -23.92 14.59 -40.51
C ASN A 159 -22.90 14.91 -39.41
N LEU A 160 -22.05 15.92 -39.63
CA LEU A 160 -21.09 16.40 -38.64
C LEU A 160 -21.81 17.08 -37.46
N ASP A 161 -22.82 17.90 -37.74
CA ASP A 161 -23.61 18.61 -36.74
C ASP A 161 -24.36 17.63 -35.83
N GLY A 162 -24.95 16.57 -36.39
CA GLY A 162 -25.63 15.52 -35.62
C GLY A 162 -24.70 14.75 -34.67
N LEU A 163 -23.49 14.41 -35.12
CA LEU A 163 -22.47 13.75 -34.28
C LEU A 163 -21.94 14.68 -33.18
N ASN A 164 -21.79 15.97 -33.49
CA ASN A 164 -21.36 16.97 -32.52
C ASN A 164 -22.43 17.21 -31.44
N ASP A 165 -23.72 17.23 -31.82
CA ASP A 165 -24.83 17.28 -30.88
C ASP A 165 -24.91 16.04 -29.99
N GLU A 166 -24.62 14.85 -30.53
CA GLU A 166 -24.53 13.62 -29.75
C GLU A 166 -23.35 13.63 -28.77
N LEU A 167 -22.21 14.18 -29.18
CA LEU A 167 -21.03 14.38 -28.33
C LEU A 167 -21.35 15.28 -27.13
N ILE A 168 -22.05 16.40 -27.35
CA ILE A 168 -22.48 17.32 -26.30
C ILE A 168 -23.43 16.60 -25.33
N ARG A 169 -24.40 15.83 -25.84
CA ARG A 169 -25.35 15.06 -25.02
C ARG A 169 -24.66 14.02 -24.14
N ILE A 170 -23.72 13.25 -24.68
CA ILE A 170 -22.99 12.23 -23.92
C ILE A 170 -22.07 12.90 -22.89
N THR A 171 -21.43 14.01 -23.23
CA THR A 171 -20.60 14.78 -22.30
C THR A 171 -21.40 15.28 -21.10
N LYS A 172 -22.59 15.84 -21.34
CA LYS A 172 -23.53 16.28 -20.29
C LYS A 172 -23.97 15.10 -19.41
N THR A 173 -24.24 13.95 -20.01
CA THR A 173 -24.60 12.72 -19.30
C THR A 173 -23.45 12.22 -18.41
N ILE A 174 -22.21 12.24 -18.89
CA ILE A 174 -21.03 11.88 -18.10
C ILE A 174 -20.84 12.83 -16.93
N GLN A 175 -21.04 14.13 -17.12
CA GLN A 175 -20.98 15.14 -16.05
C GLN A 175 -22.05 14.88 -14.98
N GLU A 176 -23.28 14.56 -15.38
CA GLU A 176 -24.37 14.23 -14.46
C GLU A 176 -24.09 12.95 -13.67
N MET A 177 -23.63 11.88 -14.34
CA MET A 177 -23.21 10.64 -13.65
C MET A 177 -22.04 10.89 -12.67
N ARG A 178 -21.12 11.81 -12.99
CA ARG A 178 -20.04 12.23 -12.06
C ARG A 178 -20.62 12.94 -10.83
N LYS A 179 -21.56 13.88 -11.01
CA LYS A 179 -22.23 14.59 -9.90
C LYS A 179 -22.96 13.61 -8.99
N ARG A 180 -23.72 12.66 -9.54
CA ARG A 180 -24.41 11.61 -8.77
C ARG A 180 -23.46 10.71 -8.00
N LEU A 181 -22.34 10.29 -8.63
CA LEU A 181 -21.30 9.52 -7.94
C LEU A 181 -20.66 10.28 -6.77
N VAL A 182 -20.47 11.60 -6.91
CA VAL A 182 -19.94 12.45 -5.83
C VAL A 182 -20.98 12.65 -4.73
N ALA A 183 -22.26 12.86 -5.06
CA ALA A 183 -23.34 13.01 -4.08
C ALA A 183 -23.57 11.74 -3.26
N LEU A 184 -23.59 10.58 -3.91
CA LEU A 184 -23.71 9.28 -3.23
C LEU A 184 -22.50 8.98 -2.35
N LYS A 185 -21.29 9.38 -2.76
CA LYS A 185 -20.09 9.30 -1.92
C LYS A 185 -20.07 10.36 -0.79
N GLY A 186 -20.63 11.54 -1.03
CA GLY A 186 -20.64 12.67 -0.10
C GLY A 186 -21.57 12.47 1.09
N LYS A 187 -22.72 11.81 0.87
CA LYS A 187 -23.69 11.46 1.93
C LYS A 187 -23.13 10.47 2.97
N GLY A 188 -22.14 9.64 2.61
CA GLY A 188 -21.42 8.76 3.55
C GLY A 188 -20.06 9.29 4.03
N GLY A 189 -19.40 10.14 3.23
CA GLY A 189 -17.98 10.49 3.44
C GLY A 189 -17.71 11.72 4.30
N SER A 190 -18.61 12.70 4.38
CA SER A 190 -18.33 13.97 5.08
C SER A 190 -18.40 13.87 6.61
N ASN A 191 -19.19 12.92 7.15
CA ASN A 191 -19.27 12.65 8.58
C ASN A 191 -18.42 11.45 9.05
N ARG A 192 -17.91 10.59 8.16
CA ARG A 192 -17.07 9.42 8.51
C ARG A 192 -15.57 9.65 8.36
N ARG A 193 -15.14 10.56 7.48
CA ARG A 193 -13.72 11.02 7.41
C ARG A 193 -13.29 11.81 8.64
N LYS A 194 -14.25 12.35 9.40
CA LYS A 194 -14.02 13.06 10.67
C LYS A 194 -14.45 12.16 11.82
N ARG A 195 -13.47 11.78 12.66
CA ARG A 195 -13.61 11.12 13.98
C ARG A 195 -13.81 9.61 14.00
N PHE A 196 -12.75 8.88 13.67
CA PHE A 196 -12.26 8.01 14.73
C PHE A 196 -11.60 8.91 15.78
N SER A 197 -11.98 8.75 17.05
CA SER A 197 -11.30 9.46 18.12
C SER A 197 -9.80 9.18 17.97
N ARG A 198 -8.95 10.15 18.34
CA ARG A 198 -7.49 9.93 18.40
C ARG A 198 -7.16 8.61 19.09
N LYS A 199 -7.95 8.26 20.12
CA LYS A 199 -7.92 6.98 20.85
C LYS A 199 -8.14 5.76 19.96
N HIS A 200 -9.14 5.74 19.08
CA HIS A 200 -9.36 4.59 18.19
C HIS A 200 -8.25 4.44 17.14
N LEU A 201 -7.76 5.54 16.58
CA LEU A 201 -6.58 5.52 15.69
C LEU A 201 -5.35 4.96 16.40
N GLN A 202 -5.15 5.33 17.66
CA GLN A 202 -4.07 4.82 18.49
C GLN A 202 -4.24 3.32 18.79
N MET A 203 -5.46 2.85 19.06
CA MET A 203 -5.76 1.42 19.23
C MET A 203 -5.44 0.61 17.97
N LEU A 204 -5.84 1.07 16.78
CA LEU A 204 -5.53 0.39 15.51
C LEU A 204 -4.02 0.34 15.25
N ARG A 205 -3.30 1.44 15.54
CA ARG A 205 -1.84 1.46 15.44
C ARG A 205 -1.21 0.43 16.38
N GLN A 206 -1.68 0.37 17.62
CA GLN A 206 -1.18 -0.59 18.60
C GLN A 206 -1.44 -2.03 18.16
N GLU A 207 -2.63 -2.30 17.63
CA GLU A 207 -3.00 -3.63 17.13
C GLU A 207 -2.09 -4.08 15.99
N LEU A 208 -1.88 -3.21 14.99
CA LEU A 208 -0.97 -3.50 13.88
C LEU A 208 0.46 -3.75 14.36
N VAL A 209 0.94 -2.94 15.30
CA VAL A 209 2.26 -3.15 15.90
C VAL A 209 2.30 -4.50 16.58
N ASN A 210 1.34 -4.82 17.45
CA ASN A 210 1.26 -6.08 18.20
C ASN A 210 1.24 -7.33 17.31
N GLN A 211 0.54 -7.27 16.17
CA GLN A 211 0.46 -8.36 15.21
C GLN A 211 1.77 -8.57 14.41
N ALA A 212 2.59 -7.53 14.27
CA ALA A 212 3.82 -7.60 13.49
C ALA A 212 4.96 -8.31 14.25
N SER A 213 5.63 -9.25 13.57
CA SER A 213 6.86 -9.87 14.03
C SER A 213 8.08 -8.98 13.79
N ILE A 214 8.05 -8.13 12.77
CA ILE A 214 9.16 -7.27 12.38
C ILE A 214 8.64 -5.84 12.28
N VAL A 215 9.15 -4.96 13.14
CA VAL A 215 8.82 -3.53 13.09
C VAL A 215 10.03 -2.77 12.59
N CYS A 216 9.83 -1.92 11.58
CA CYS A 216 10.88 -1.15 10.92
C CYS A 216 10.68 0.35 11.15
N ALA A 217 11.61 0.99 11.86
CA ALA A 217 11.52 2.40 12.24
C ALA A 217 12.82 3.15 11.94
N THR A 218 12.78 4.49 11.92
CA THR A 218 14.00 5.27 12.08
C THR A 218 14.45 5.26 13.54
N LEU A 219 15.71 5.61 13.83
CA LEU A 219 16.18 5.77 15.20
C LEU A 219 15.29 6.72 16.01
N SER A 220 14.87 7.84 15.43
CA SER A 220 13.91 8.76 16.08
C SER A 220 12.51 8.16 16.29
N GLY A 221 12.04 7.31 15.37
CA GLY A 221 10.75 6.64 15.47
C GLY A 221 10.74 5.43 16.39
N SER A 222 11.91 4.90 16.76
CA SER A 222 12.05 3.72 17.62
C SER A 222 11.63 3.97 19.08
N GLY A 223 11.67 5.22 19.54
CA GLY A 223 11.27 5.63 20.89
C GLY A 223 9.80 5.98 21.05
N MET A 224 8.97 5.76 20.04
CA MET A 224 7.54 6.09 20.08
C MET A 224 6.80 5.24 21.13
N GLU A 225 5.83 5.85 21.81
CA GLU A 225 5.01 5.18 22.82
C GLU A 225 4.28 3.94 22.30
N VAL A 226 3.96 3.89 21.00
CA VAL A 226 3.34 2.72 20.36
C VAL A 226 4.23 1.46 20.38
N LEU A 227 5.53 1.61 20.64
CA LEU A 227 6.50 0.52 20.74
C LEU A 227 6.87 0.17 22.19
N ARG A 228 6.34 0.89 23.18
CA ARG A 228 6.50 0.58 24.60
C ARG A 228 5.36 -0.30 25.09
#